data_AF-A0A353E3R1-F1
#
_entry.id   AF-A0A353E3R1-F1
#
_cell.length_a   1.000
_cell.length_b   1.000
_cell.length_c   1.000
_cell.angle_alpha   90.00
_cell.angle_beta   90.00
_cell.angle_gamma   90.00
#
_symmetry.space_group_name_H-M   'P 1'
#
loop_
_entity.id
_entity.type
_entity.pdbx_description
1 polymer ?
#
loop_
_entity_poly.entity_id
_entity_poly.type
_entity_poly.pdbx_seq_one_letter_code
_entity_poly.pdbx_strand_id
1 'polypeptide(L)'
;MVIDFYAHREPFFSSAWEIFELAEEGIVDIVVSSLTIINLAYVLRKAYSKDIIAAKLLHLTKFSKISKIDSDIIKEAIERQSYDFEDCVQFLSSKTKKIDVIITRDKKGFADLDVPYMTAKEFIAKCQE
;
A
#
# COMPACT_ATOMS: atom_id res chain seq x y z
N MET A 1 -5.16 2.78 1.68
CA MET A 1 -4.34 3.96 1.29
C MET A 1 -4.32 4.13 -0.23
N VAL A 2 -3.62 3.28 -1.00
CA VAL A 2 -3.46 3.48 -2.45
C VAL A 2 -4.80 3.60 -3.18
N ILE A 3 -5.74 2.70 -2.86
CA ILE A 3 -7.10 2.76 -3.41
C ILE A 3 -7.82 4.06 -3.02
N ASP A 4 -7.58 4.56 -1.81
CA ASP A 4 -8.28 5.76 -1.32
C ASP A 4 -7.87 7.00 -2.13
N PHE A 5 -6.59 7.11 -2.49
CA PHE A 5 -6.08 8.13 -3.39
C PHE A 5 -6.66 8.00 -4.82
N TYR A 6 -6.41 6.86 -5.49
CA TYR A 6 -6.75 6.73 -6.90
C TYR A 6 -8.26 6.68 -7.20
N ALA A 7 -9.05 6.21 -6.24
CA ALA A 7 -10.51 6.13 -6.32
C ALA A 7 -11.24 7.24 -5.56
N HIS A 8 -10.52 8.26 -5.04
CA HIS A 8 -11.09 9.42 -4.33
C HIS A 8 -12.07 9.01 -3.21
N ARG A 9 -11.63 8.12 -2.31
CA ARG A 9 -12.49 7.61 -1.22
C ARG A 9 -12.41 8.48 0.02
N GLU A 10 -13.45 9.27 0.25
CA GLU A 10 -13.62 9.99 1.51
C GLU A 10 -13.98 9.05 2.68
N PRO A 11 -13.57 9.38 3.92
CA PRO A 11 -12.80 10.57 4.35
C PRO A 11 -11.27 10.41 4.25
N PHE A 12 -10.78 9.37 3.56
CA PHE A 12 -9.37 8.96 3.61
C PHE A 12 -8.52 9.54 2.48
N PHE A 13 -9.15 10.25 1.55
CA PHE A 13 -8.48 10.79 0.38
C PHE A 13 -7.42 11.82 0.76
N SER A 14 -7.75 12.82 1.59
CA SER A 14 -6.81 13.89 1.99
C SER A 14 -5.51 13.33 2.57
N SER A 15 -5.60 12.47 3.58
CA SER A 15 -4.40 11.89 4.17
C SER A 15 -3.64 10.97 3.21
N ALA A 16 -4.31 10.31 2.27
CA ALA A 16 -3.60 9.54 1.25
C ALA A 16 -2.88 10.46 0.25
N TRP A 17 -3.51 11.57 -0.15
CA TRP A 17 -2.95 12.60 -1.03
C TRP A 17 -1.65 13.18 -0.46
N GLU A 18 -1.68 13.59 0.81
CA GLU A 18 -0.51 14.15 1.49
C GLU A 18 0.69 13.19 1.52
N ILE A 19 0.48 11.87 1.62
CA ILE A 19 1.57 10.87 1.50
C ILE A 19 2.19 10.89 0.10
N PHE A 20 1.37 11.03 -0.96
CA PHE A 20 1.89 11.13 -2.32
C PHE A 20 2.60 12.45 -2.56
N GLU A 21 2.14 13.57 -1.99
CA GLU A 21 2.86 14.85 -2.04
C GLU A 21 4.26 14.75 -1.40
N LEU A 22 4.36 14.14 -0.21
CA LEU A 22 5.66 13.91 0.43
C LEU A 22 6.60 13.06 -0.45
N ALA A 23 6.05 12.13 -1.23
CA ALA A 23 6.83 11.33 -2.17
C ALA A 23 7.26 12.13 -3.41
N GLU A 24 6.41 13.03 -3.91
CA GLU A 24 6.75 13.95 -4.99
C GLU A 24 7.85 14.94 -4.58
N GLU A 25 7.83 15.39 -3.33
CA GLU A 25 8.86 16.25 -2.74
C GLU A 25 10.17 15.51 -2.40
N GLY A 26 10.20 14.18 -2.55
CA GLY A 26 11.36 13.34 -2.25
C GLY A 26 11.63 13.15 -0.76
N ILE A 27 10.65 13.46 0.10
CA ILE A 27 10.74 13.28 1.56
C ILE A 27 10.55 11.81 1.93
N VAL A 28 9.73 11.07 1.19
CA VAL A 28 9.50 9.63 1.41
C VAL A 28 9.63 8.82 0.12
N ASP A 29 10.09 7.59 0.25
CA ASP A 29 10.02 6.58 -0.81
C ASP A 29 8.77 5.72 -0.63
N ILE A 30 7.92 5.63 -1.65
CA ILE A 30 6.75 4.72 -1.62
C ILE A 30 7.14 3.34 -2.13
N VAL A 31 6.74 2.30 -1.39
CA VAL A 31 6.80 0.90 -1.84
C VAL A 31 5.38 0.34 -1.87
N VAL A 32 5.01 -0.34 -2.96
CA VAL A 32 3.75 -1.09 -3.08
C VAL A 32 4.03 -2.51 -3.54
N SER A 33 3.25 -3.48 -3.06
CA SER A 33 3.38 -4.85 -3.58
C SER A 33 2.76 -4.99 -4.97
N SER A 34 3.21 -6.02 -5.72
CA SER A 34 2.56 -6.40 -6.97
C SER A 34 1.06 -6.70 -6.79
N LEU A 35 0.65 -7.22 -5.62
CA LEU A 35 -0.75 -7.45 -5.28
C LEU A 35 -1.54 -6.15 -5.19
N THR A 36 -0.97 -5.09 -4.60
CA THR A 36 -1.61 -3.78 -4.52
C THR A 36 -1.94 -3.21 -5.91
N ILE A 37 -1.08 -3.42 -6.91
CA ILE A 37 -1.33 -3.01 -8.30
C ILE A 37 -2.56 -3.71 -8.87
N ILE A 38 -2.65 -5.03 -8.68
CA ILE A 38 -3.76 -5.87 -9.16
C ILE A 38 -5.06 -5.45 -8.47
N ASN A 39 -5.03 -5.30 -7.13
CA ASN A 39 -6.19 -4.90 -6.34
C ASN A 39 -6.68 -3.50 -6.73
N LEU A 40 -5.76 -2.57 -6.98
CA LEU A 40 -6.11 -1.24 -7.46
C LEU A 40 -6.82 -1.31 -8.82
N ALA A 41 -6.25 -2.03 -9.79
CA ALA A 41 -6.86 -2.20 -11.11
C ALA A 41 -8.28 -2.79 -11.00
N TYR A 42 -8.44 -3.81 -10.15
CA TYR A 42 -9.72 -4.46 -9.90
C TYR A 42 -10.76 -3.51 -9.31
N VAL A 43 -10.36 -2.62 -8.39
CA VAL A 43 -11.27 -1.65 -7.78
C VAL A 43 -11.65 -0.55 -8.76
N LEU A 44 -10.68 -0.01 -9.50
CA LEU A 44 -10.90 1.10 -10.43
C LEU A 44 -11.79 0.72 -11.62
N ARG A 45 -11.85 -0.57 -12.00
CA ARG A 45 -12.69 -1.06 -13.11
C ARG A 45 -14.18 -0.75 -12.97
N LYS A 46 -14.65 -0.48 -11.74
CA LYS A 46 -16.05 -0.15 -11.48
C LYS A 46 -16.40 1.30 -11.84
N ALA A 47 -15.40 2.18 -11.94
CA ALA A 47 -15.61 3.63 -12.07
C ALA A 47 -14.91 4.26 -13.28
N TYR A 48 -13.94 3.58 -13.89
CA TYR A 48 -13.08 4.17 -14.92
C TYR A 48 -12.96 3.27 -16.16
N SER A 49 -12.69 3.89 -17.31
CA SER A 49 -12.37 3.17 -18.54
C SER A 49 -10.98 2.52 -18.46
N LYS A 50 -10.71 1.55 -19.35
CA LYS A 50 -9.41 0.86 -19.39
C LYS A 50 -8.23 1.82 -19.55
N ASP A 51 -8.35 2.84 -20.39
CA ASP A 51 -7.29 3.82 -20.64
C ASP A 51 -6.98 4.66 -19.39
N ILE A 52 -8.02 5.08 -18.65
CA ILE A 52 -7.86 5.82 -17.39
C ILE A 52 -7.21 4.94 -16.32
N ILE A 53 -7.60 3.66 -16.24
CA ILE A 53 -6.98 2.71 -15.32
C ILE A 53 -5.51 2.54 -15.65
N ALA A 54 -5.15 2.31 -16.92
CA ALA A 54 -3.77 2.17 -17.35
C ALA A 54 -2.94 3.41 -17.00
N ALA A 55 -3.47 4.62 -17.24
CA ALA A 55 -2.81 5.87 -16.87
C ALA A 55 -2.58 5.98 -15.36
N LYS A 56 -3.58 5.63 -14.53
CA LYS A 56 -3.47 5.65 -13.06
C LYS A 56 -2.46 4.62 -12.54
N LEU A 57 -2.42 3.41 -13.12
CA LEU A 57 -1.43 2.40 -12.74
C LEU A 57 -0.01 2.83 -13.13
N LEU A 58 0.18 3.36 -14.35
CA LEU A 58 1.48 3.90 -14.78
C LEU A 58 1.94 5.07 -13.91
N HIS A 59 1.01 5.91 -13.45
CA HIS A 59 1.31 6.95 -12.48
C HIS A 59 1.86 6.33 -11.18
N LEU A 60 1.16 5.34 -10.61
CA LEU A 60 1.62 4.66 -9.40
C LEU A 60 3.01 4.04 -9.56
N THR A 61 3.31 3.40 -10.69
CA THR A 61 4.63 2.78 -10.88
C THR A 61 5.76 3.78 -11.08
N LYS A 62 5.47 5.06 -11.36
CA LYS A 62 6.51 6.12 -11.41
C LYS A 62 6.88 6.61 -10.01
N PHE A 63 5.90 6.72 -9.12
CA PHE A 63 6.08 7.24 -7.76
C PHE A 63 6.36 6.17 -6.72
N SER A 64 6.37 4.90 -7.10
CA SER A 64 6.61 3.80 -6.16
C SER A 64 7.53 2.73 -6.71
N LYS A 65 8.30 2.13 -5.81
CA LYS A 65 8.99 0.87 -6.06
C LYS A 65 8.00 -0.28 -5.87
N ILE A 66 8.08 -1.30 -6.71
CA ILE A 66 7.22 -2.48 -6.57
C ILE A 66 7.96 -3.57 -5.80
N SER A 67 7.40 -4.07 -4.70
CA SER A 67 7.90 -5.26 -4.00
C SER A 67 7.35 -6.53 -4.66
N LYS A 68 8.21 -7.55 -4.72
CA LYS A 68 7.88 -8.83 -5.36
C LYS A 68 7.04 -9.67 -4.40
N ILE A 69 6.15 -10.48 -4.99
CA ILE A 69 5.50 -11.61 -4.33
C ILE A 69 5.88 -12.84 -5.15
N ASP A 70 6.42 -13.86 -4.49
CA ASP A 70 6.84 -15.11 -5.13
C ASP A 70 6.37 -16.34 -4.33
N SER A 71 6.79 -17.53 -4.80
CA SER A 71 6.32 -18.80 -4.22
C SER A 71 6.59 -18.92 -2.73
N ASP A 72 7.68 -18.34 -2.25
CA ASP A 72 8.10 -18.52 -0.85
C ASP A 72 7.24 -17.65 0.05
N ILE A 73 6.97 -16.41 -0.35
CA ILE A 73 5.99 -15.54 0.31
C ILE A 73 4.60 -16.18 0.35
N ILE A 74 4.15 -16.75 -0.76
CA ILE A 74 2.82 -17.37 -0.84
C ILE A 74 2.73 -18.60 0.07
N LYS A 75 3.73 -19.47 0.05
CA LYS A 75 3.75 -20.66 0.92
C LYS A 75 3.79 -20.28 2.40
N GLU A 76 4.65 -19.34 2.78
CA GLU A 76 4.73 -18.88 4.16
C GLU A 76 3.41 -18.23 4.62
N ALA A 77 2.75 -17.45 3.77
CA ALA A 77 1.44 -16.88 4.09
C ALA A 77 0.36 -17.97 4.30
N ILE A 78 0.36 -19.05 3.51
CA ILE A 78 -0.56 -20.19 3.65
C ILE A 78 -0.34 -20.91 4.99
N GLU A 79 0.92 -21.08 5.40
CA GLU A 79 1.28 -21.75 6.66
C GLU A 79 0.90 -20.90 7.89
N ARG A 80 0.88 -19.57 7.74
CA ARG A 80 0.50 -18.60 8.79
C ARG A 80 -1.01 -18.39 8.88
N GLN A 81 -1.78 -19.46 9.11
CA GLN A 81 -3.25 -19.46 9.11
C GLN A 81 -3.92 -18.55 10.17
N SER A 82 -3.18 -18.11 11.19
CA SER A 82 -3.68 -17.21 12.22
C SER A 82 -3.86 -15.77 11.77
N TYR A 83 -3.32 -15.41 10.59
CA TYR A 83 -3.38 -14.06 10.03
C TYR A 83 -4.34 -14.01 8.85
N ASP A 84 -4.90 -12.83 8.56
CA ASP A 84 -5.55 -12.62 7.27
C ASP A 84 -4.52 -12.84 6.16
N PHE A 85 -4.94 -13.57 5.12
CA PHE A 85 -4.02 -13.99 4.06
C PHE A 85 -3.45 -12.79 3.29
N GLU A 86 -4.28 -11.79 2.98
CA GLU A 86 -3.83 -10.62 2.22
C GLU A 86 -2.85 -9.78 3.05
N ASP A 87 -3.17 -9.52 4.32
CA ASP A 87 -2.30 -8.75 5.22
C ASP A 87 -0.96 -9.46 5.44
N CYS A 88 -0.98 -10.79 5.62
CA CYS A 88 0.23 -11.60 5.74
C CYS A 88 1.10 -11.52 4.48
N VAL A 89 0.51 -11.64 3.29
CA VAL A 89 1.25 -11.49 2.02
C VAL A 89 1.83 -10.09 1.86
N GLN A 90 1.10 -9.04 2.23
CA GLN A 90 1.60 -7.66 2.17
C GLN A 90 2.79 -7.44 3.10
N PHE A 91 2.71 -7.94 4.34
CA PHE A 91 3.80 -7.90 5.30
C PHE A 91 5.02 -8.69 4.84
N LEU A 92 4.85 -9.92 4.36
CA LEU A 92 5.97 -10.72 3.87
C LEU A 92 6.61 -10.08 2.63
N SER A 93 5.80 -9.50 1.74
CA SER A 93 6.31 -8.74 0.60
C SER A 93 7.09 -7.51 1.05
N SER A 94 6.64 -6.82 2.11
CA SER A 94 7.32 -5.65 2.63
C SER A 94 8.72 -5.98 3.15
N LYS A 95 8.91 -7.16 3.78
CA LYS A 95 10.23 -7.66 4.22
C LYS A 95 11.25 -7.88 3.10
N THR A 96 10.80 -8.05 1.86
CA THR A 96 11.73 -8.12 0.70
C THR A 96 12.41 -6.78 0.40
N LYS A 97 11.93 -5.71 1.04
CA LYS A 97 12.49 -4.37 1.00
C LYS A 97 12.79 -3.92 2.43
N LYS A 98 13.73 -3.00 2.59
CA LYS A 98 13.99 -2.36 3.89
C LYS A 98 12.97 -1.24 4.07
N ILE A 99 11.72 -1.59 4.38
CA ILE A 99 10.68 -0.60 4.66
C ILE A 99 10.72 -0.16 6.12
N ASP A 100 10.48 1.13 6.36
CA ASP A 100 10.48 1.69 7.72
C ASP A 100 9.11 1.57 8.40
N VAL A 101 8.02 1.63 7.62
CA VAL A 101 6.64 1.60 8.12
C VAL A 101 5.66 1.14 7.05
N ILE A 102 4.62 0.40 7.45
CA ILE A 102 3.46 0.09 6.62
C ILE A 102 2.37 1.13 6.85
N ILE A 103 1.89 1.75 5.77
CA ILE A 103 0.76 2.67 5.83
C ILE A 103 -0.55 1.94 5.52
N THR A 104 -1.38 1.75 6.54
CA THR A 104 -2.66 1.03 6.45
C THR A 104 -3.75 1.71 7.27
N ARG A 105 -5.02 1.55 6.86
CA ARG A 105 -6.16 1.92 7.70
C ARG A 105 -6.55 0.78 8.64
N ASP A 106 -6.25 -0.45 8.24
CA ASP A 106 -6.52 -1.63 9.06
C ASP A 106 -5.30 -1.91 9.93
N LYS A 107 -5.30 -1.31 11.12
CA LYS A 107 -4.24 -1.54 12.11
C LYS A 107 -4.37 -2.93 12.75
N LYS A 108 -5.54 -3.56 12.73
CA LYS A 108 -5.77 -4.85 13.41
C LYS A 108 -5.06 -5.96 12.66
N GLY A 109 -5.06 -5.92 11.33
CA GLY A 109 -4.36 -6.87 10.47
C GLY A 109 -2.84 -6.95 10.70
N PHE A 110 -2.24 -5.90 11.28
CA PHE A 110 -0.80 -5.79 11.48
C PHE A 110 -0.36 -5.81 12.94
N ALA A 111 -1.29 -5.89 13.90
CA ALA A 111 -0.98 -5.77 15.32
C ALA A 111 -0.05 -6.88 15.84
N ASP A 112 -0.18 -8.08 15.30
CA ASP A 112 0.63 -9.25 15.67
C ASP A 112 1.80 -9.49 14.70
N LEU A 113 2.12 -8.50 13.86
CA LEU A 113 3.22 -8.54 12.88
C LEU A 113 4.38 -7.66 13.34
N ASP A 114 5.59 -8.18 13.20
CA ASP A 114 6.82 -7.48 13.56
C ASP A 114 7.22 -6.45 12.49
N VAL A 115 6.41 -5.40 12.36
CA VAL A 115 6.64 -4.26 11.46
C VAL A 115 5.99 -3.01 12.03
N PRO A 116 6.63 -1.83 11.97
CA PRO A 116 5.95 -0.59 12.30
C PRO A 116 4.79 -0.36 11.32
N TYR A 117 3.62 0.02 11.84
CA TYR A 117 2.47 0.36 11.02
C TYR A 117 1.77 1.62 11.55
N MET A 118 1.27 2.42 10.62
CA MET A 118 0.57 3.68 10.92
C MET A 118 -0.57 3.89 9.93
N THR A 119 -1.57 4.65 10.33
CA THR A 119 -2.46 5.28 9.35
C THR A 119 -1.72 6.41 8.63
N ALA A 120 -2.19 6.76 7.44
CA ALA A 120 -1.61 7.90 6.71
C ALA A 120 -1.65 9.18 7.56
N LYS A 121 -2.76 9.42 8.27
CA LYS A 121 -2.92 10.55 9.18
C LYS A 121 -1.90 10.56 10.32
N GLU A 122 -1.66 9.41 10.94
CA GLU A 122 -0.66 9.28 12.02
C GLU A 122 0.76 9.55 11.50
N PHE A 123 1.09 9.03 10.30
CA PHE A 123 2.40 9.24 9.70
C PHE A 123 2.65 10.72 9.35
N ILE A 124 1.68 11.39 8.75
CA ILE A 124 1.79 12.82 8.41
C ILE A 124 2.01 13.67 9.66
N ALA A 125 1.22 13.43 10.72
CA ALA A 125 1.38 14.15 11.99
C ALA A 125 2.82 14.01 12.54
N LYS A 126 3.42 12.81 12.41
CA LYS A 126 4.79 12.55 12.82
C LYS A 126 5.86 13.24 11.95
N CYS A 127 5.58 13.51 10.67
CA CYS A 127 6.49 14.24 9.79
C CYS A 127 6.54 15.75 10.07
N GLN A 128 5.58 16.27 10.83
CA GLN A 128 5.46 17.70 11.18
C GLN A 128 6.08 18.05 12.53
N GLU A 129 6.60 17.05 13.26
CA GLU A 129 7.34 17.19 14.53
C GLU A 129 8.83 17.41 14.29
#